data_AF-A0A9E0MLX3-F1
#
_entry.id   AF-A0A9E0MLX3-F1
#
_cell.length_a   1.000
_cell.length_b   1.000
_cell.length_c   1.000
_cell.angle_alpha   90.00
_cell.angle_beta   90.00
_cell.angle_gamma   90.00
#
_symmetry.space_group_name_H-M   'P 1'
#
loop_
_entity.id
_entity.type
_entity.pdbx_description
1 polymer ?
#
loop_
_entity_poly.entity_id
_entity_poly.type
_entity_poly.pdbx_seq_one_letter_code
_entity_poly.pdbx_strand_id
1 'polypeptide(L)' 'MRRYFFEVLALALIGGSMFFFKESIDYLARRDYVASLIVMLIGLAVITVGKEMARLALVQRD' A
#
# COMPACT_ATOMS: atom_id res chain seq x y z
N MET A 1 2.19 23.65 -2.99
CA MET A 1 3.18 22.55 -2.99
C MET A 1 2.75 21.32 -2.16
N ARG A 2 2.32 21.43 -0.89
CA ARG A 2 1.87 20.26 -0.07
C ARG A 2 0.74 19.43 -0.68
N ARG A 3 -0.20 20.04 -1.41
CA ARG A 3 -1.32 19.33 -2.05
C ARG A 3 -0.85 18.30 -3.08
N TYR A 4 0.12 18.67 -3.92
CA TYR A 4 0.77 17.76 -4.87
C TYR A 4 1.55 16.65 -4.15
N PHE A 5 2.16 16.94 -2.99
CA PHE A 5 2.88 15.92 -2.22
C PHE A 5 1.93 14.81 -1.74
N PHE A 6 0.77 15.17 -1.18
CA PHE A 6 -0.22 14.16 -0.75
C PHE A 6 -0.85 13.42 -1.91
N GLU A 7 -1.07 14.08 -3.04
CA GLU A 7 -1.65 13.47 -4.24
C GLU A 7 -0.68 12.45 -4.87
N VAL A 8 0.61 12.79 -4.95
CA VAL A 8 1.67 11.87 -5.39
C VAL A 8 1.85 10.72 -4.41
N LEU A 9 1.82 11.00 -3.10
CA LEU A 9 1.92 9.96 -2.08
C LEU A 9 0.74 9.00 -2.16
N ALA A 10 -0.48 9.49 -2.36
CA ALA A 10 -1.68 8.66 -2.52
C ALA A 10 -1.58 7.80 -3.78
N LEU A 11 -1.15 8.35 -4.91
CA LEU A 11 -0.92 7.60 -6.14
C LEU A 11 0.16 6.53 -5.98
N ALA A 12 1.27 6.85 -5.29
CA ALA A 12 2.33 5.91 -4.98
C ALA A 12 1.83 4.77 -4.07
N LEU A 13 0.95 5.07 -3.12
CA LEU A 13 0.38 4.09 -2.21
C LEU A 13 -0.61 3.15 -2.91
N ILE A 14 -1.44 3.71 -3.80
CA ILE A 14 -2.33 2.93 -4.66
C ILE A 14 -1.50 2.04 -5.58
N GLY A 15 -0.49 2.59 -6.26
CA GLY A 15 0.41 1.83 -7.13
C GLY A 15 1.17 0.73 -6.38
N GLY A 16 1.68 1.05 -5.19
CA GLY A 16 2.36 0.09 -4.31
C GLY A 16 1.42 -1.06 -3.89
N SER A 17 0.19 -0.74 -3.49
CA SER A 17 -0.79 -1.77 -3.12
C SER A 17 -1.13 -2.71 -4.28
N MET A 18 -1.29 -2.19 -5.50
CA MET A 18 -1.50 -3.00 -6.71
C MET A 18 -0.30 -3.89 -7.03
N PHE A 19 0.93 -3.37 -6.86
CA PHE A 19 2.15 -4.14 -7.07
C PHE A 19 2.26 -5.29 -6.08
N PHE A 20 2.11 -5.03 -4.78
CA PHE A 20 2.13 -6.07 -3.75
C PHE A 20 1.05 -7.13 -3.97
N PHE A 21 -0.13 -6.72 -4.43
CA PHE A 21 -1.20 -7.66 -4.75
C PHE A 21 -0.83 -8.57 -5.92
N LYS A 22 -0.24 -8.02 -6.99
CA LYS A 22 0.26 -8.82 -8.12
C LYS A 22 1.36 -9.79 -7.68
N GLU A 23 2.31 -9.32 -6.88
CA GLU A 23 3.41 -10.14 -6.36
C GLU A 23 2.87 -11.30 -5.52
N SER A 24 1.88 -11.02 -4.66
CA SER A 24 1.21 -12.05 -3.85
C SER A 24 0.54 -13.12 -4.69
N ILE A 25 -0.08 -12.75 -5.82
CA ILE A 25 -0.68 -13.70 -6.77
C ILE A 25 0.40 -14.54 -7.45
N ASP A 26 1.53 -13.93 -7.86
CA ASP A 26 2.61 -14.65 -8.53
C ASP A 26 3.26 -15.69 -7.60
N TYR A 27 3.51 -15.34 -6.32
CA TYR A 27 3.99 -16.29 -5.32
C TYR A 27 2.98 -17.42 -5.06
N LEU A 28 1.69 -17.10 -5.02
CA LEU A 28 0.64 -18.11 -4.87
C LEU A 28 0.58 -19.06 -6.07
N ALA A 29 0.75 -18.54 -7.29
CA ALA A 29 0.80 -19.32 -8.52
C ALA A 29 2.01 -20.27 -8.55
N ARG A 30 3.14 -19.86 -7.96
CA ARG A 30 4.34 -20.70 -7.80
C ARG A 30 4.23 -21.73 -6.65
N ARG A 31 3.07 -21.82 -5.99
CA ARG A 31 2.83 -22.63 -4.78
C ARG A 31 3.73 -22.26 -3.60
N ASP A 32 4.29 -21.05 -3.62
CA ASP A 32 5.07 -20.52 -2.50
C ASP A 32 4.11 -19.81 -1.52
N TYR A 33 3.44 -20.63 -0.71
CA TYR A 33 2.43 -20.17 0.24
C TYR A 33 3.01 -19.32 1.37
N VAL A 34 4.27 -19.53 1.73
CA VAL A 34 4.94 -18.75 2.78
C VAL A 34 5.26 -17.36 2.25
N ALA A 35 5.85 -17.27 1.05
CA ALA A 35 6.13 -15.98 0.42
C ALA A 35 4.83 -15.20 0.16
N SER A 36 3.77 -15.85 -0.34
CA SER A 36 2.49 -15.16 -0.57
C SER A 36 1.87 -14.63 0.72
N LEU A 37 1.93 -15.39 1.82
CA LEU A 37 1.43 -14.94 3.12
C LEU A 37 2.23 -13.74 3.66
N ILE A 38 3.57 -13.78 3.55
CA ILE A 38 4.43 -12.67 3.97
C ILE A 38 4.14 -11.41 3.15
N VAL A 39 4.04 -11.54 1.84
CA VAL A 39 3.74 -10.42 0.93
C VAL A 39 2.35 -9.85 1.19
N MET A 40 1.36 -10.69 1.49
CA MET A 40 0.04 -10.26 1.91
C MET A 40 0.09 -9.44 3.21
N LEU A 41 0.85 -9.89 4.22
CA LEU A 41 1.04 -9.14 5.48
C LEU A 41 1.73 -7.80 5.26
N ILE A 42 2.74 -7.74 4.38
CA ILE A 42 3.40 -6.50 3.98
C ILE A 42 2.38 -5.56 3.31
N GLY A 43 1.56 -6.07 2.39
CA GLY A 43 0.49 -5.32 1.75
C GLY A 43 -0.49 -4.70 2.77
N LEU A 44 -0.91 -5.48 3.78
CA LEU A 44 -1.77 -4.98 4.86
C LEU A 44 -1.11 -3.89 5.70
N ALA A 45 0.19 -4.04 6.02
CA ALA A 45 0.94 -3.02 6.73
C ALA A 45 1.02 -1.71 5.93
N VAL A 46 1.28 -1.80 4.62
CA VAL A 46 1.32 -0.65 3.71
C VAL A 46 -0.02 0.08 3.66
N ILE A 47 -1.14 -0.66 3.57
CA ILE A 47 -2.49 -0.07 3.60
C ILE A 47 -2.74 0.65 4.93
N THR A 48 -2.31 0.05 6.05
CA THR A 48 -2.49 0.63 7.38
C THR A 48 -1.73 1.95 7.54
N VAL A 49 -0.47 1.98 7.09
CA VAL A 49 0.34 3.22 7.06
C VAL A 49 -0.29 4.26 6.13
N GLY A 50 -0.78 3.85 4.97
CA GLY A 50 -1.47 4.74 4.05
C GLY A 50 -2.71 5.38 4.63
N LYS A 51 -3.50 4.61 5.38
CA LYS A 51 -4.70 5.12 6.08
C LYS A 51 -4.33 6.17 7.13
N GLU A 52 -3.28 5.95 7.91
CA GLU A 52 -2.80 6.94 8.89
C GLU A 52 -2.26 8.20 8.21
N MET A 53 -1.50 8.06 7.12
CA MET A 53 -1.01 9.19 6.33
C MET A 53 -2.17 10.00 5.72
N ALA A 54 -3.19 9.33 5.18
CA ALA A 54 -4.40 9.98 4.66
C ALA A 54 -5.18 10.69 5.77
N ARG A 55 -5.26 10.09 6.97
CA ARG A 55 -5.90 10.69 8.14
C ARG A 55 -5.17 11.96 8.59
N LEU A 56 -3.84 11.94 8.66
CA LEU A 56 -3.02 13.11 8.96
C LEU A 56 -3.18 14.20 7.89
N ALA A 57 -3.29 13.81 6.62
CA ALA A 57 -3.53 14.73 5.52
C ALA A 57 -4.89 15.44 5.63
N LEU A 58 -5.93 14.72 6.07
CA LEU A 58 -7.28 15.26 6.27
C LEU A 58 -7.34 16.16 7.51
N VAL A 59 -6.73 15.78 8.63
CA VAL A 59 -6.70 16.57 9.87
C VAL A 59 -5.93 17.89 9.69
N GLN A 60 -4.89 17.93 8.85
CA GLN A 60 -4.20 19.19 8.52
C GLN A 60 -4.97 20.09 7.54
N ARG A 61 -6.11 19.62 7.03
CA ARG A 61 -6.91 20.34 6.02
C ARG A 61 -8.08 21.11 6.65
N ASP A 62 -8.53 20.73 7.84
CA ASP A 62 -9.42 21.51 8.72
C ASP A 62 -8.61 22.49 9.59
#